data_AF-A0A0P9PWJ7-F1
#
_entry.id   AF-A0A0P9PWJ7-F1
#
_cell.length_a   1.000
_cell.length_b   1.000
_cell.length_c   1.000
_cell.angle_alpha   90.00
_cell.angle_beta   90.00
_cell.angle_gamma   90.00
#
_symmetry.space_group_name_H-M   'P 1'
#
loop_
_entity.id
_entity.type
_entity.pdbx_description
1 polymer ?
#
loop_
_entity_poly.entity_id
_entity_poly.type
_entity_poly.pdbx_seq_one_letter_code
_entity_poly.pdbx_strand_id
1 'polypeptide(L)'
;PGSLPQGLYLSTKVPVGAPLPGASAYVLDDVLNPVGTQVAGELYIGGDSVALGYIGQPALTAERFVPDPFAENGARAYRSGDRMRRNHQGLLEFIGRADDQVKVRGYRVEPAEVARVLLNLPSVAQASVLALPVDEDESRLQLVAYCVAAAGASLTV
;
A
#
# COMPACT_ATOMS: atom_id res chain seq x y z
N PRO A 1 3.13 -26.37 35.35
CA PRO A 1 3.75 -25.03 35.46
C PRO A 1 4.90 -24.88 34.45
N GLY A 2 4.67 -24.13 33.38
CA GLY A 2 5.63 -23.95 32.29
C GLY A 2 4.99 -23.10 31.20
N SER A 3 4.71 -21.85 31.54
CA SER A 3 4.14 -20.84 30.65
C SER A 3 5.06 -20.63 29.45
N LEU A 4 4.54 -20.80 28.23
CA LEU A 4 5.22 -20.34 27.02
C LEU A 4 5.41 -18.82 27.12
N PRO A 5 6.60 -18.27 26.81
CA PRO A 5 6.80 -16.83 26.80
C PRO A 5 5.90 -16.20 25.73
N GLN A 6 5.01 -15.31 26.17
CA GLN A 6 4.31 -14.35 25.33
C GLN A 6 5.38 -13.41 24.74
N GLY A 7 5.74 -13.58 23.46
CA GLY A 7 6.75 -12.69 22.86
C GLY A 7 7.33 -13.03 21.50
N LEU A 8 6.99 -14.16 20.87
CA LEU A 8 7.34 -14.40 19.46
C LEU A 8 6.09 -14.72 18.67
N TYR A 9 5.36 -13.67 18.26
CA TYR A 9 4.70 -13.74 16.97
C TYR A 9 5.80 -13.78 15.92
N LEU A 10 6.34 -14.97 15.65
CA LEU A 10 6.91 -15.24 14.34
C LEU A 10 5.77 -14.93 13.38
N SER A 11 5.83 -13.78 12.74
CA SER A 11 4.92 -13.48 11.65
C SER A 11 5.10 -14.63 10.68
N THR A 12 4.08 -15.49 10.56
CA THR A 12 4.04 -16.58 9.58
C THR A 12 3.95 -16.04 8.15
N LYS A 13 4.11 -14.72 7.97
CA LYS A 13 4.23 -14.06 6.68
C LYS A 13 5.51 -14.53 6.01
N VAL A 14 5.33 -15.31 4.95
CA VAL A 14 6.38 -15.60 3.99
C VAL A 14 7.00 -14.28 3.52
N PRO A 15 8.32 -14.08 3.66
CA PRO A 15 8.95 -12.83 3.24
C PRO A 15 8.79 -12.65 1.73
N VAL A 16 8.68 -11.40 1.29
CA VAL A 16 8.63 -11.04 -0.13
C VAL A 16 9.94 -11.42 -0.81
N GLY A 17 11.06 -11.37 -0.08
CA GLY A 17 12.37 -11.82 -0.54
C GLY A 17 13.33 -10.65 -0.82
N ALA A 18 14.16 -10.82 -1.84
CA ALA A 18 15.16 -9.84 -2.28
C ALA A 18 14.76 -9.24 -3.65
N PRO A 19 15.30 -8.05 -3.99
CA PRO A 19 15.06 -7.43 -5.30
C PRO A 19 15.49 -8.34 -6.46
N LEU A 20 14.79 -8.20 -7.59
CA LEU A 20 15.21 -8.83 -8.85
C LEU A 20 16.50 -8.18 -9.37
N PRO A 21 17.28 -8.88 -10.22
CA PRO A 21 18.44 -8.28 -10.89
C PRO A 21 18.07 -6.98 -11.62
N GLY A 22 18.87 -5.93 -11.43
CA GLY A 22 18.62 -4.60 -12.01
C GLY A 22 17.59 -3.75 -11.27
N ALA A 23 16.88 -4.31 -10.28
CA ALA A 23 16.02 -3.56 -9.38
C ALA A 23 16.70 -3.28 -8.04
N SER A 24 16.43 -2.12 -7.48
CA SER A 24 16.84 -1.74 -6.12
C SER A 24 15.61 -1.62 -5.25
N ALA A 25 15.72 -1.98 -3.96
CA ALA A 25 14.64 -1.78 -2.99
C ALA A 25 15.20 -1.15 -1.73
N TYR A 26 14.60 -0.04 -1.32
CA TYR A 26 14.99 0.71 -0.14
C TYR A 26 13.80 0.77 0.83
N VAL A 27 14.05 0.59 2.11
CA VAL A 27 13.04 0.82 3.16
C VAL A 27 13.47 2.10 3.86
N LEU A 28 12.68 3.16 3.70
CA LEU A 28 13.05 4.52 4.10
C LEU A 28 12.11 5.09 5.16
N ASP A 29 12.61 6.03 5.95
CA ASP A 29 11.81 6.87 6.83
C ASP A 29 11.19 8.07 6.08
N ASP A 30 10.45 8.91 6.80
CA ASP A 30 9.72 10.05 6.24
C ASP A 30 10.62 11.16 5.68
N VAL A 31 11.93 11.11 5.97
CA VAL A 31 12.94 12.05 5.48
C VAL A 31 13.93 11.39 4.51
N LEU A 32 13.56 10.22 3.97
CA LEU A 32 14.28 9.45 2.94
C LEU A 32 15.62 8.83 3.40
N ASN A 33 15.81 8.61 4.70
CA ASN A 33 16.96 7.84 5.19
C ASN A 33 16.65 6.34 5.25
N PRO A 34 17.63 5.46 4.95
CA PRO A 34 17.47 4.03 5.17
C PRO A 34 17.19 3.69 6.63
N VAL A 35 16.15 2.89 6.87
CA VAL A 35 15.86 2.38 8.22
C VAL A 35 16.72 1.15 8.55
N GLY A 36 16.93 0.92 9.84
CA GLY A 36 17.68 -0.24 10.33
C GLY A 36 16.92 -1.57 10.18
N THR A 37 17.64 -2.68 10.36
CA THR A 37 17.06 -4.03 10.45
C THR A 37 15.96 -4.09 11.53
N GLN A 38 14.86 -4.76 11.22
CA GLN A 38 13.61 -4.85 12.01
C GLN A 38 12.83 -3.54 12.19
N VAL A 39 13.28 -2.42 11.63
CA VAL A 39 12.55 -1.14 11.68
C VAL A 39 11.63 -1.03 10.46
N ALA A 40 10.38 -0.62 10.72
CA ALA A 40 9.40 -0.40 9.67
C ALA A 40 9.65 0.95 8.97
N GLY A 41 9.55 0.95 7.65
CA GLY A 41 9.56 2.15 6.82
C GLY A 41 8.72 1.94 5.56
N GLU A 42 8.75 2.90 4.64
CA GLU A 42 8.09 2.79 3.34
C GLU A 42 9.04 2.21 2.29
N LEU A 43 8.52 1.36 1.41
CA LEU A 43 9.27 0.76 0.32
C LEU A 43 9.38 1.72 -0.89
N TYR A 44 10.62 1.94 -1.32
CA TYR A 44 10.97 2.62 -2.56
C TYR A 44 11.67 1.64 -3.50
N ILE A 45 11.28 1.64 -4.78
CA ILE A 45 11.81 0.74 -5.80
C ILE A 45 12.61 1.57 -6.81
N GLY A 46 13.92 1.33 -6.91
CA GLY A 46 14.82 1.95 -7.88
C GLY A 46 15.26 0.98 -8.98
N GLY A 47 16.16 1.46 -9.84
CA GLY A 47 16.78 0.65 -10.90
C GLY A 47 15.99 0.58 -12.21
N ASP A 48 16.40 -0.32 -13.09
CA ASP A 48 15.96 -0.37 -14.49
C ASP A 48 14.49 -0.77 -14.66
N SER A 49 13.91 -1.39 -13.63
CA SER A 49 12.50 -1.81 -13.62
C SER A 49 11.51 -0.67 -13.34
N VAL A 50 11.98 0.54 -13.03
CA VAL A 50 11.11 1.68 -12.72
C VAL A 50 10.41 2.16 -14.00
N ALA A 51 9.07 2.17 -13.96
CA ALA A 51 8.26 2.62 -15.08
C ALA A 51 8.48 4.11 -15.42
N LEU A 52 8.13 4.50 -16.64
CA LEU A 52 8.24 5.90 -17.08
C LEU A 52 7.32 6.84 -16.27
N GLY A 53 6.16 6.36 -15.86
CA GLY A 53 5.16 7.12 -15.13
C GLY A 53 3.74 6.65 -15.44
N TYR A 54 2.76 7.44 -15.02
CA TYR A 54 1.35 7.24 -15.33
C TYR A 54 0.95 7.99 -16.60
N ILE A 55 0.29 7.29 -17.54
CA ILE A 55 -0.14 7.86 -18.82
C ILE A 55 -1.14 9.00 -18.58
N GLY A 56 -0.84 10.19 -19.09
CA GLY A 56 -1.71 11.36 -19.00
C GLY A 56 -1.84 11.97 -17.60
N GLN A 57 -1.03 11.52 -16.62
CA GLN A 57 -1.11 11.96 -15.22
C GLN A 57 0.26 12.45 -14.72
N PRO A 58 0.74 13.62 -15.20
CA PRO A 58 2.07 14.12 -14.85
C PRO A 58 2.19 14.46 -13.35
N ALA A 59 1.15 15.00 -12.73
CA ALA A 59 1.17 15.33 -11.30
C ALA A 59 1.34 14.07 -10.42
N LEU A 60 0.54 13.04 -10.66
CA LEU A 60 0.65 11.76 -9.94
C LEU A 60 1.99 11.07 -10.23
N THR A 61 2.49 11.20 -11.46
CA THR A 61 3.82 10.71 -11.82
C THR A 61 4.90 11.39 -10.99
N ALA A 62 4.88 12.72 -10.88
CA ALA A 62 5.86 13.45 -10.07
C ALA A 62 5.76 13.14 -8.57
N GLU A 63 4.54 12.85 -8.08
CA GLU A 63 4.31 12.47 -6.69
C GLU A 63 4.87 11.07 -6.36
N ARG A 64 4.70 10.09 -7.26
CA ARG A 64 5.07 8.69 -7.01
C ARG A 64 6.43 8.27 -7.56
N PHE A 65 6.96 8.97 -8.56
CA PHE A 65 8.28 8.72 -9.17
C PHE A 65 9.24 9.85 -8.80
N VAL A 66 9.79 9.75 -7.60
CA VAL A 66 10.64 10.76 -6.96
C VAL A 66 12.12 10.56 -7.32
N PRO A 67 13.00 11.55 -7.13
CA PRO A 67 14.44 11.34 -7.27
C PRO A 67 14.93 10.18 -6.39
N ASP A 68 15.76 9.29 -6.94
CA ASP A 68 16.41 8.24 -6.15
C ASP A 68 17.64 8.85 -5.44
N PRO A 69 17.64 9.01 -4.11
CA PRO A 69 18.75 9.62 -3.39
C PRO A 69 20.02 8.75 -3.39
N PHE A 70 19.94 7.49 -3.81
CA PHE A 70 21.06 6.56 -3.85
C PHE A 70 21.61 6.35 -5.27
N ALA A 71 20.98 6.93 -6.29
CA ALA A 71 21.44 6.83 -7.67
C ALA A 71 22.35 8.00 -8.06
N GLU A 72 23.51 7.69 -8.64
CA GLU A 72 24.49 8.71 -9.08
C GLU A 72 24.14 9.36 -10.42
N ASN A 73 23.21 8.78 -11.18
CA ASN A 73 22.89 9.17 -12.56
C ASN A 73 21.59 9.99 -12.69
N GLY A 74 21.02 10.46 -11.57
CA GLY A 74 19.75 11.19 -11.58
C GLY A 74 18.53 10.31 -11.88
N ALA A 75 18.62 8.99 -11.66
CA ALA A 75 17.48 8.10 -11.76
C ALA A 75 16.37 8.43 -10.75
N ARG A 76 15.19 7.83 -10.97
CA ARG A 76 14.02 7.96 -10.11
C ARG A 76 13.76 6.66 -9.38
N ALA A 77 13.16 6.77 -8.20
CA ALA A 77 12.59 5.66 -7.46
C ALA A 77 11.05 5.77 -7.43
N TYR A 78 10.38 4.63 -7.51
CA TYR A 78 8.94 4.53 -7.33
C TYR A 78 8.60 4.32 -5.85
N ARG A 79 7.81 5.24 -5.30
CA ARG A 79 7.25 5.20 -3.93
C ARG A 79 6.03 4.29 -3.90
N SER A 80 6.18 3.06 -3.38
CA SER A 80 5.17 2.01 -3.59
C SER A 80 3.91 2.16 -2.73
N GLY A 81 3.99 2.93 -1.63
CA GLY A 81 2.97 2.99 -0.60
C GLY A 81 2.93 1.74 0.30
N ASP A 82 3.87 0.80 0.19
CA ASP A 82 3.94 -0.36 1.07
C ASP A 82 4.80 -0.09 2.29
N ARG A 83 4.29 -0.43 3.48
CA ARG A 83 5.08 -0.48 4.72
C ARG A 83 5.78 -1.81 4.80
N MET A 84 7.10 -1.78 4.86
CA MET A 84 7.94 -2.97 4.95
C MET A 84 9.01 -2.82 6.03
N ARG A 85 9.66 -3.94 6.38
CA ARG A 85 10.92 -3.94 7.13
C ARG A 85 11.86 -4.99 6.55
N ARG A 86 13.15 -4.87 6.86
CA ARG A 86 14.12 -5.95 6.64
C ARG A 86 14.23 -6.83 7.87
N ASN A 87 14.17 -8.14 7.71
CA ASN A 87 14.40 -9.05 8.81
C ASN A 87 15.90 -9.32 9.04
N HIS A 88 16.24 -10.15 10.03
CA HIS A 88 17.65 -10.48 10.34
C HIS A 88 18.41 -11.16 9.20
N GLN A 89 17.70 -11.74 8.23
CA GLN A 89 18.28 -12.35 7.04
C GLN A 89 18.40 -11.34 5.87
N GLY A 90 18.03 -10.07 6.10
CA GLY A 90 18.05 -9.00 5.09
C GLY A 90 16.86 -9.03 4.11
N LEU A 91 15.93 -9.97 4.28
CA LEU A 91 14.77 -10.14 3.41
C LEU A 91 13.67 -9.14 3.75
N LEU A 92 12.91 -8.73 2.75
CA LEU A 92 11.78 -7.81 2.91
C LEU A 92 10.54 -8.54 3.46
N GLU A 93 9.98 -8.00 4.53
CA GLU A 93 8.72 -8.44 5.12
C GLU A 93 7.65 -7.37 4.95
N PHE A 94 6.49 -7.77 4.43
CA PHE A 94 5.35 -6.88 4.24
C PHE A 94 4.57 -6.68 5.53
N ILE A 95 4.47 -5.43 5.98
CA ILE A 95 3.74 -5.05 7.20
C ILE A 95 2.31 -4.66 6.82
N GLY A 96 2.16 -3.77 5.85
CA GLY A 96 0.87 -3.24 5.41
C GLY A 96 1.03 -2.15 4.36
N ARG A 97 0.00 -1.31 4.20
CA ARG A 97 0.03 -0.15 3.30
C ARG A 97 0.18 1.13 4.12
N ALA A 98 0.83 2.14 3.54
CA ALA A 98 0.91 3.49 4.05
C ALA A 98 -0.27 4.36 3.57
N ASP A 99 -0.92 3.92 2.49
CA ASP A 99 -2.14 4.52 1.94
C ASP A 99 -3.34 3.57 2.04
N ASP A 100 -4.50 4.03 1.56
CA ASP A 100 -5.79 3.31 1.69
C ASP A 100 -5.98 2.18 0.67
N GLN A 101 -4.96 1.87 -0.13
CA GLN A 101 -5.07 0.79 -1.11
C GLN A 101 -5.21 -0.57 -0.42
N VAL A 102 -6.01 -1.44 -1.01
CA VAL A 102 -6.24 -2.79 -0.47
C VAL A 102 -6.10 -3.87 -1.54
N LYS A 103 -5.86 -5.10 -1.08
CA LYS A 103 -5.97 -6.30 -1.91
C LYS A 103 -7.23 -7.07 -1.52
N VAL A 104 -8.20 -7.09 -2.42
CA VAL A 104 -9.42 -7.87 -2.24
C VAL A 104 -9.34 -9.06 -3.18
N ARG A 105 -9.19 -10.27 -2.62
CA ARG A 105 -9.10 -11.52 -3.40
C ARG A 105 -8.05 -11.50 -4.53
N GLY A 106 -6.90 -10.87 -4.27
CA GLY A 106 -5.78 -10.75 -5.22
C GLY A 106 -5.85 -9.52 -6.14
N TYR A 107 -6.98 -8.80 -6.18
CA TYR A 107 -7.13 -7.59 -6.97
C TYR A 107 -6.67 -6.36 -6.18
N ARG A 108 -5.85 -5.51 -6.82
CA ARG A 108 -5.47 -4.20 -6.31
C ARG A 108 -6.67 -3.26 -6.49
N VAL A 109 -7.21 -2.75 -5.40
CA VAL A 109 -8.36 -1.84 -5.40
C VAL A 109 -7.97 -0.56 -4.68
N GLU A 110 -8.35 0.57 -5.29
CA GLU A 110 -8.30 1.90 -4.67
C GLU A 110 -9.73 2.26 -4.18
N PRO A 111 -10.04 2.18 -2.88
CA PRO A 111 -11.39 2.46 -2.39
C PRO A 111 -11.88 3.88 -2.77
N ALA A 112 -10.97 4.85 -2.82
CA ALA A 112 -11.26 6.21 -3.28
C ALA A 112 -11.73 6.27 -4.75
N GLU A 113 -11.25 5.38 -5.62
CA GLU A 113 -11.73 5.29 -7.00
C GLU A 113 -13.19 4.82 -7.03
N VAL A 114 -13.51 3.78 -6.26
CA VAL A 114 -14.89 3.27 -6.12
C VAL A 114 -15.81 4.35 -5.56
N ALA A 115 -15.37 5.07 -4.52
CA ALA A 115 -16.11 6.20 -3.95
C ALA A 115 -16.38 7.30 -5.00
N ARG A 116 -15.39 7.64 -5.83
CA ARG A 116 -15.55 8.63 -6.90
C ARG A 116 -16.51 8.17 -7.99
N VAL A 117 -16.52 6.88 -8.32
CA VAL A 117 -17.51 6.30 -9.26
C VAL A 117 -18.92 6.40 -8.66
N LEU A 118 -19.08 6.10 -7.37
CA LEU A 118 -20.38 6.22 -6.67
C LEU A 118 -20.88 7.67 -6.64
N LEU A 119 -19.99 8.65 -6.49
CA LEU A 119 -20.33 10.08 -6.52
C LEU A 119 -20.83 10.57 -7.89
N ASN A 120 -20.63 9.81 -8.97
CA ASN A 120 -21.22 10.13 -10.27
C ASN A 120 -22.71 9.74 -10.37
N LEU A 121 -23.24 9.00 -9.38
CA LEU A 121 -24.66 8.66 -9.32
C LEU A 121 -25.47 9.85 -8.80
N PRO A 122 -26.51 10.33 -9.52
CA PRO A 122 -27.28 11.52 -9.11
C PRO A 122 -27.95 11.41 -7.73
N SER A 123 -28.21 10.19 -7.25
CA SER A 123 -28.83 9.91 -5.96
C SER A 123 -27.85 9.95 -4.78
N VAL A 124 -26.54 10.07 -5.01
CA VAL A 124 -25.51 10.01 -3.96
C VAL A 124 -24.87 11.39 -3.77
N ALA A 125 -25.03 11.97 -2.57
CA ALA A 125 -24.38 13.23 -2.20
C ALA A 125 -22.96 13.04 -1.66
N GLN A 126 -22.73 11.94 -0.93
CA GLN A 126 -21.42 11.60 -0.35
C GLN A 126 -21.23 10.09 -0.39
N ALA A 127 -19.99 9.64 -0.59
CA ALA A 127 -19.64 8.22 -0.57
C ALA A 127 -18.28 8.03 0.11
N SER A 128 -18.18 7.00 0.95
CA SER A 128 -16.93 6.49 1.51
C SER A 128 -16.91 4.97 1.34
N VAL A 129 -15.79 4.41 0.90
CA VAL A 129 -15.65 2.97 0.67
C VAL A 129 -14.52 2.46 1.56
N LEU A 130 -14.83 1.44 2.36
CA LEU A 130 -13.88 0.79 3.26
C LEU A 130 -13.70 -0.66 2.86
N ALA A 131 -12.51 -1.20 3.10
CA ALA A 131 -12.29 -2.63 3.05
C ALA A 131 -12.41 -3.20 4.46
N LEU A 132 -13.38 -4.06 4.70
CA LEU A 132 -13.66 -4.66 5.99
C LEU A 132 -13.52 -6.19 5.91
N PRO A 133 -13.08 -6.87 6.97
CA PRO A 133 -13.14 -8.33 7.05
C PRO A 133 -14.58 -8.84 6.85
N VAL A 134 -14.74 -9.98 6.20
CA VAL A 134 -16.04 -10.65 6.04
C VAL A 134 -16.50 -11.32 7.34
N ASP A 135 -15.55 -11.74 8.16
CA ASP A 135 -15.72 -12.43 9.44
C ASP A 135 -14.45 -12.27 10.30
N GLU A 136 -14.20 -13.18 11.25
CA GLU A 136 -12.99 -13.18 12.09
C GLU A 136 -11.68 -13.38 11.28
N ASP A 137 -11.77 -13.76 9.99
CA ASP A 137 -10.63 -13.83 9.11
C ASP A 137 -10.26 -12.44 8.55
N GLU A 138 -9.33 -11.77 9.22
CA GLU A 138 -8.80 -10.46 8.83
C GLU A 138 -8.16 -10.45 7.41
N SER A 139 -7.80 -11.61 6.87
CA SER A 139 -7.21 -11.70 5.53
C SER A 139 -8.26 -11.63 4.41
N ARG A 140 -9.53 -11.92 4.73
CA ARG A 140 -10.62 -11.97 3.75
C ARG A 140 -11.44 -10.69 3.77
N LEU A 141 -10.98 -9.73 2.98
CA LEU A 141 -11.61 -8.41 2.85
C LEU A 141 -12.81 -8.41 1.87
N GLN A 142 -13.79 -7.58 2.18
CA GLN A 142 -14.87 -7.13 1.29
C GLN A 142 -14.90 -5.59 1.25
N LEU A 143 -15.38 -5.02 0.15
CA LEU A 143 -15.63 -3.58 0.07
C LEU A 143 -17.03 -3.26 0.60
N VAL A 144 -17.12 -2.28 1.48
CA VAL A 144 -18.37 -1.76 2.03
C VAL A 144 -18.44 -0.27 1.71
N ALA A 145 -19.52 0.16 1.06
CA ALA A 145 -19.76 1.55 0.74
C ALA A 145 -20.78 2.16 1.71
N TYR A 146 -20.43 3.28 2.31
CA TYR A 146 -21.31 4.14 3.09
C TYR A 146 -21.69 5.35 2.23
N CYS A 147 -22.97 5.51 1.93
CA CYS A 147 -23.47 6.56 1.05
C CYS A 147 -24.49 7.44 1.77
N VAL A 148 -24.44 8.74 1.48
CA VAL A 148 -25.47 9.71 1.89
C VAL A 148 -26.32 10.04 0.67
N ALA A 149 -27.64 9.93 0.80
CA ALA A 149 -28.57 10.26 -0.28
C ALA A 149 -28.52 11.76 -0.63
N ALA A 150 -28.65 12.08 -1.90
CA ALA A 150 -28.90 13.45 -2.35
C ALA A 150 -30.25 13.96 -1.82
N ALA A 151 -30.37 15.29 -1.69
CA ALA A 151 -31.61 15.89 -1.22
C ALA A 151 -32.80 15.47 -2.08
N GLY A 152 -33.84 14.89 -1.46
CA GLY A 152 -35.02 14.38 -2.16
C GLY A 152 -34.84 13.02 -2.85
N ALA A 153 -33.66 12.40 -2.76
CA ALA A 153 -33.41 11.05 -3.24
C ALA A 153 -33.50 10.02 -2.10
N SER A 154 -33.81 8.78 -2.45
CA SER A 154 -33.66 7.62 -1.58
C SER A 154 -32.59 6.68 -2.12
N LEU A 155 -31.86 6.02 -1.23
CA LEU A 155 -30.92 4.95 -1.55
C LEU A 155 -31.54 3.63 -1.09
N THR A 156 -31.48 2.62 -1.94
CA THR A 156 -31.92 1.25 -1.62
C THR A 156 -30.70 0.33 -1.67
N VAL A 157 -30.62 -0.61 -0.72
CA VAL A 157 -29.59 -1.65 -0.65
C VAL A 157 -30.04 -2.89 -1.41
#